data_AF-A0A0L6JVH1-F1
#
_entry.id   AF-A0A0L6JVH1-F1
#
_cell.length_a   1.000
_cell.length_b   1.000
_cell.length_c   1.000
_cell.angle_alpha   90.00
_cell.angle_beta   90.00
_cell.angle_gamma   90.00
#
_symmetry.space_group_name_H-M   'P 1'
#
loop_
_entity.id
_entity.type
_entity.pdbx_description
1 polymer ?
#
loop_
_entity_poly.entity_id
_entity_poly.type
_entity_poly.pdbx_seq_one_letter_code
_entity_poly.pdbx_strand_id
1 'polypeptide(L)'
;MTERQWHKKTSIGLVLFLIISLCSSYTIAQTRTLTDSVYASLDKQQIDAPMPIDYVLFSGSQTTDLYLRGQEVSISGNIHSNAGIKIGADRFNMNGICDSVKGHEIYSLAKPTDTCNFIDNGSVIKIPDISNEMIDAAFVYGKKVIHIYPNDYKNKITQPNIDLYFDANSSFKIGGSQVFTVDNDEIYFFHGNVIISNGVKFLGNGNIFATGDIDIRYGFDTSSGYASVYSSNGNIICDYLTNKLNANFYALKGDVRLIGNELDFTGYIIADTISLNCNRIKITAPTDNKPKDIFTTFYIPSPTPTPMSTSKIADVNADKVVNMSDVIIMASVFNSSKGDGVYIESYDLNSDGAINMNDIIVIAKNFNTIISD
;
A
#
# COMPACT_ATOMS: atom_id res chain seq x y z
N MET A 1 0.13 22.89 -49.55
CA MET A 1 0.97 22.30 -48.49
C MET A 1 1.92 21.33 -49.14
N THR A 2 3.22 21.56 -49.05
CA THR A 2 4.26 20.74 -49.69
C THR A 2 4.54 19.47 -48.87
N GLU A 3 4.93 18.36 -49.51
CA GLU A 3 5.22 17.05 -48.87
C GLU A 3 6.14 17.16 -47.63
N ARG A 4 7.07 18.13 -47.62
CA ARG A 4 7.93 18.42 -46.45
C ARG A 4 7.17 18.86 -45.19
N GLN A 5 6.03 19.54 -45.32
CA GLN A 5 5.21 19.93 -44.17
C GLN A 5 4.36 18.78 -43.64
N TRP A 6 4.04 17.79 -44.48
CA TRP A 6 3.34 16.58 -44.07
C TRP A 6 4.26 15.69 -43.24
N HIS A 7 5.50 15.45 -43.69
CA HIS A 7 6.50 14.67 -42.97
C HIS A 7 6.88 15.26 -41.60
N LYS A 8 6.93 16.59 -41.45
CA LYS A 8 7.21 17.22 -40.13
C LYS A 8 6.07 17.03 -39.13
N LYS A 9 4.80 17.07 -39.57
CA LYS A 9 3.63 16.86 -38.70
C LYS A 9 3.44 15.39 -38.32
N THR A 10 3.70 14.46 -39.24
CA THR A 10 3.71 13.01 -38.91
C THR A 10 4.88 12.62 -38.02
N SER A 11 6.06 13.24 -38.15
CA SER A 11 7.18 13.01 -37.23
C SER A 11 6.91 13.53 -35.81
N ILE A 12 6.29 14.69 -35.63
CA ILE A 12 5.97 15.22 -34.29
C ILE A 12 4.91 14.37 -33.59
N GLY A 13 3.88 13.90 -34.31
CA GLY A 13 2.88 12.99 -33.74
C GLY A 13 3.46 11.63 -33.33
N LEU A 14 4.40 11.10 -34.12
CA LEU A 14 5.09 9.84 -33.80
C LEU A 14 6.06 10.01 -32.62
N VAL A 15 6.72 11.17 -32.52
CA VAL A 15 7.59 11.53 -31.39
C VAL A 15 6.77 11.74 -30.11
N LEU A 16 5.59 12.37 -30.17
CA LEU A 16 4.70 12.49 -29.00
C LEU A 16 4.20 11.12 -28.53
N PHE A 17 3.87 10.22 -29.46
CA PHE A 17 3.42 8.86 -29.13
C PHE A 17 4.55 7.98 -28.58
N LEU A 18 5.78 8.13 -29.11
CA LEU A 18 6.99 7.51 -28.57
C LEU A 18 7.37 8.08 -27.21
N ILE A 19 7.23 9.38 -26.96
CA ILE A 19 7.49 10.00 -25.65
C ILE A 19 6.48 9.52 -24.61
N ILE A 20 5.19 9.41 -24.95
CA ILE A 20 4.17 8.84 -24.05
C ILE A 20 4.44 7.35 -23.77
N SER A 21 4.85 6.59 -24.79
CA SER A 21 5.21 5.16 -24.65
C SER A 21 6.54 4.93 -23.91
N LEU A 22 7.51 5.85 -24.05
CA LEU A 22 8.78 5.84 -23.33
C LEU A 22 8.61 6.33 -21.88
N CYS A 23 7.72 7.28 -21.60
CA CYS A 23 7.34 7.64 -20.22
C CYS A 23 6.72 6.45 -19.48
N SER A 24 5.97 5.58 -20.16
CA SER A 24 5.44 4.35 -19.56
C SER A 24 6.48 3.23 -19.38
N SER A 25 7.68 3.35 -19.97
CA SER A 25 8.74 2.33 -19.89
C SER A 25 10.03 2.79 -19.18
N TYR A 26 10.21 4.10 -18.95
CA TYR A 26 11.34 4.64 -18.17
C TYR A 26 11.18 4.44 -16.66
N THR A 27 9.95 4.23 -16.18
CA THR A 27 9.68 3.80 -14.79
C THR A 27 10.34 2.45 -14.46
N ILE A 28 10.71 1.66 -15.48
CA ILE A 28 11.17 0.28 -15.35
C ILE A 28 12.71 0.17 -15.23
N ALA A 29 13.49 1.20 -15.62
CA ALA A 29 14.94 1.04 -15.81
C ALA A 29 15.85 1.56 -14.68
N GLN A 30 15.32 2.18 -13.61
CA GLN A 30 16.16 2.75 -12.54
C GLN A 30 16.37 1.89 -11.28
N THR A 31 15.81 0.69 -11.19
CA THR A 31 16.11 -0.22 -10.07
C THR A 31 17.40 -0.99 -10.27
N ARG A 32 18.53 -0.27 -10.40
CA ARG A 32 19.86 -0.89 -10.37
C ARG A 32 21.00 0.11 -10.18
N THR A 33 21.06 0.78 -9.03
CA THR A 33 22.29 1.25 -8.31
C THR A 33 21.97 2.38 -7.31
N LEU A 34 21.24 2.09 -6.23
CA LEU A 34 21.05 3.04 -5.12
C LEU A 34 20.99 2.37 -3.74
N THR A 35 21.64 1.22 -3.56
CA THR A 35 21.54 0.47 -2.29
C THR A 35 22.45 0.98 -1.18
N ASP A 36 23.53 1.73 -1.47
CA ASP A 36 24.62 1.86 -0.48
C ASP A 36 24.86 3.29 0.05
N SER A 37 24.25 4.34 -0.51
CA SER A 37 24.50 5.74 -0.10
C SER A 37 23.32 6.46 0.58
N VAL A 38 22.12 5.89 0.56
CA VAL A 38 20.92 6.49 1.17
C VAL A 38 20.91 6.34 2.70
N TYR A 39 21.61 5.36 3.25
CA TYR A 39 21.59 5.05 4.68
C TYR A 39 22.43 5.98 5.58
N ALA A 40 23.22 6.91 5.01
CA ALA A 40 24.17 7.72 5.79
C ALA A 40 23.73 9.18 6.05
N SER A 41 22.68 9.68 5.37
CA SER A 41 22.31 11.10 5.41
C SER A 41 20.89 11.41 5.90
N LEU A 42 20.14 10.40 6.36
CA LEU A 42 18.85 10.63 7.02
C LEU A 42 19.09 11.14 8.44
N ASP A 43 18.78 12.41 8.63
CA ASP A 43 18.86 13.14 9.88
C ASP A 43 18.07 12.42 10.99
N LYS A 44 18.68 12.31 12.17
CA LYS A 44 18.30 11.41 13.27
C LYS A 44 17.03 11.82 14.03
N GLN A 45 16.23 12.74 13.50
CA GLN A 45 15.26 13.51 14.28
C GLN A 45 13.79 13.35 13.85
N GLN A 46 13.50 12.52 12.83
CA GLN A 46 12.13 12.22 12.36
C GLN A 46 11.87 10.70 12.31
N ILE A 47 12.53 9.92 13.18
CA ILE A 47 12.46 8.45 13.24
C ILE A 47 11.66 7.96 14.47
N ASP A 48 11.23 8.87 15.36
CA ASP A 48 10.71 8.51 16.69
C ASP A 48 9.18 8.67 16.86
N ALA A 49 8.42 8.99 15.81
CA ALA A 49 6.97 9.07 15.90
C ALA A 49 6.33 7.67 15.69
N PRO A 50 5.45 7.20 16.58
CA PRO A 50 4.83 5.89 16.46
C PRO A 50 3.98 5.79 15.19
N MET A 51 4.15 4.69 14.46
CA MET A 51 3.43 4.41 13.22
C MET A 51 2.53 3.19 13.36
N PRO A 52 1.49 3.03 12.53
CA PRO A 52 0.61 1.86 12.62
C PRO A 52 1.32 0.51 12.54
N ILE A 53 2.42 0.43 11.79
CA ILE A 53 3.22 -0.79 11.61
C ILE A 53 4.03 -1.19 12.86
N ASP A 54 4.17 -0.29 13.84
CA ASP A 54 4.81 -0.60 15.12
C ASP A 54 3.91 -1.43 16.05
N TYR A 55 2.64 -1.59 15.67
CA TYR A 55 1.61 -2.27 16.44
C TYR A 55 1.12 -3.51 15.69
N VAL A 56 1.08 -4.64 16.41
CA VAL A 56 0.55 -5.91 15.89
C VAL A 56 -0.97 -5.81 15.65
N LEU A 57 -1.66 -4.99 16.45
CA LEU A 57 -3.04 -4.56 16.24
C LEU A 57 -3.09 -3.03 16.27
N PHE A 58 -3.59 -2.42 15.21
CA PHE A 58 -3.79 -0.97 15.10
C PHE A 58 -5.24 -0.66 14.70
N SER A 59 -5.98 -0.02 15.59
CA SER A 59 -7.34 0.47 15.35
C SER A 59 -7.34 1.99 15.15
N GLY A 60 -7.69 2.44 13.94
CA GLY A 60 -7.69 3.84 13.53
C GLY A 60 -8.93 4.64 13.92
N SER A 61 -9.99 3.98 14.36
CA SER A 61 -11.25 4.64 14.70
C SER A 61 -11.07 5.53 15.92
N GLN A 62 -11.55 6.76 15.81
CA GLN A 62 -11.60 7.70 16.94
C GLN A 62 -12.91 7.59 17.73
N THR A 63 -13.84 6.71 17.34
CA THR A 63 -15.18 6.60 17.94
C THR A 63 -15.51 5.20 18.43
N THR A 64 -14.92 4.18 17.81
CA THR A 64 -15.21 2.78 18.08
C THR A 64 -14.00 2.13 18.71
N ASP A 65 -14.20 1.50 19.86
CA ASP A 65 -13.12 0.86 20.60
C ASP A 65 -12.60 -0.38 19.88
N LEU A 66 -11.30 -0.65 19.99
CA LEU A 66 -10.72 -1.95 19.66
C LEU A 66 -11.34 -3.00 20.59
N TYR A 67 -12.00 -4.03 20.03
CA TYR A 67 -12.71 -5.02 20.82
C TYR A 67 -12.15 -6.44 20.66
N LEU A 68 -11.68 -7.01 21.78
CA LEU A 68 -11.20 -8.38 21.88
C LEU A 68 -12.08 -9.17 22.85
N ARG A 69 -12.68 -10.26 22.40
CA ARG A 69 -13.48 -11.16 23.24
C ARG A 69 -13.08 -12.61 23.05
N GLY A 70 -12.75 -13.28 24.15
CA GLY A 70 -12.48 -14.71 24.17
C GLY A 70 -12.46 -15.27 25.58
N GLN A 71 -12.25 -16.57 25.77
CA GLN A 71 -11.95 -17.15 27.08
C GLN A 71 -10.47 -16.95 27.43
N GLU A 72 -9.59 -17.15 26.45
CA GLU A 72 -8.16 -16.92 26.57
C GLU A 72 -7.70 -15.93 25.50
N VAL A 73 -7.08 -14.82 25.92
CA VAL A 73 -6.48 -13.82 25.03
C VAL A 73 -5.00 -13.70 25.37
N SER A 74 -4.13 -13.96 24.39
CA SER A 74 -2.68 -13.82 24.48
C SER A 74 -2.16 -12.92 23.36
N ILE A 75 -1.39 -11.89 23.71
CA ILE A 75 -0.81 -10.96 22.74
C ILE A 75 0.69 -10.82 22.98
N SER A 76 1.49 -11.00 21.93
CA SER A 76 2.92 -10.72 21.94
C SER A 76 3.21 -9.65 20.90
N GLY A 77 3.36 -8.41 21.33
CA GLY A 77 3.49 -7.23 20.47
C GLY A 77 2.75 -6.02 21.03
N ASN A 78 2.97 -4.85 20.44
CA ASN A 78 2.29 -3.62 20.84
C ASN A 78 0.89 -3.54 20.19
N ILE A 79 -0.08 -2.95 20.87
CA ILE A 79 -1.41 -2.65 20.30
C ILE A 79 -1.72 -1.16 20.46
N HIS A 80 -2.45 -0.60 19.51
CA HIS A 80 -2.91 0.79 19.53
C HIS A 80 -4.39 0.92 19.18
N SER A 81 -5.08 1.84 19.85
CA SER A 81 -6.37 2.36 19.40
C SER A 81 -6.48 3.87 19.52
N ASN A 82 -6.94 4.50 18.42
CA ASN A 82 -7.35 5.91 18.39
C ASN A 82 -8.62 6.21 19.23
N ALA A 83 -9.29 5.16 19.74
CA ALA A 83 -10.41 5.22 20.67
C ALA A 83 -10.01 4.49 21.98
N GLY A 84 -10.93 3.74 22.57
CA GLY A 84 -10.65 2.88 23.73
C GLY A 84 -10.21 1.47 23.33
N ILE A 85 -9.69 0.72 24.29
CA ILE A 85 -9.40 -0.72 24.15
C ILE A 85 -10.27 -1.50 25.11
N LYS A 86 -11.06 -2.45 24.59
CA LYS A 86 -11.94 -3.31 25.38
C LYS A 86 -11.53 -4.77 25.24
N ILE A 87 -11.14 -5.40 26.34
CA ILE A 87 -10.74 -6.82 26.38
C ILE A 87 -11.62 -7.54 27.39
N GLY A 88 -12.42 -8.49 26.92
CA GLY A 88 -13.17 -9.41 27.78
C GLY A 88 -12.63 -10.82 27.66
N ALA A 89 -11.93 -11.31 28.69
CA ALA A 89 -11.41 -12.67 28.71
C ALA A 89 -11.24 -13.29 30.09
N ASP A 90 -11.56 -14.58 30.26
CA ASP A 90 -11.33 -15.28 31.53
C ASP A 90 -9.84 -15.24 31.92
N ARG A 91 -8.95 -15.36 30.92
CA ARG A 91 -7.51 -15.21 31.04
C ARG A 91 -6.98 -14.26 29.97
N PHE A 92 -6.31 -13.21 30.42
CA PHE A 92 -5.62 -12.25 29.56
C PHE A 92 -4.12 -12.28 29.88
N ASN A 93 -3.30 -12.39 28.82
CA ASN A 93 -1.86 -12.19 28.89
C ASN A 93 -1.39 -11.35 27.71
N MET A 94 -0.56 -10.35 27.96
CA MET A 94 0.06 -9.50 26.98
C MET A 94 1.51 -9.16 27.34
N ASN A 95 2.38 -9.34 26.35
CA ASN A 95 3.76 -8.87 26.37
C ASN A 95 3.94 -7.79 25.30
N GLY A 96 4.02 -6.53 25.72
CA GLY A 96 4.13 -5.37 24.83
C GLY A 96 3.44 -4.13 25.41
N ILE A 97 3.33 -3.08 24.60
CA ILE A 97 2.65 -1.82 24.96
C ILE A 97 1.18 -1.89 24.56
N CYS A 98 0.27 -1.55 25.48
CA CYS A 98 -1.14 -1.34 25.22
C CYS A 98 -1.42 0.17 25.22
N ASP A 99 -1.51 0.77 24.04
CA ASP A 99 -1.62 2.22 23.84
C ASP A 99 -3.05 2.61 23.42
N SER A 100 -3.72 3.43 24.21
CA SER A 100 -5.09 3.87 23.94
C SER A 100 -5.25 5.37 24.12
N VAL A 101 -5.92 6.00 23.15
CA VAL A 101 -6.25 7.43 23.22
C VAL A 101 -7.36 7.71 24.26
N LYS A 102 -8.36 6.82 24.39
CA LYS A 102 -9.51 7.01 25.31
C LYS A 102 -9.51 6.10 26.54
N GLY A 103 -8.46 5.32 26.73
CA GLY A 103 -8.28 4.44 27.88
C GLY A 103 -8.72 3.00 27.61
N HIS A 104 -8.42 2.12 28.57
CA HIS A 104 -8.65 0.68 28.46
C HIS A 104 -9.68 0.16 29.48
N GLU A 105 -10.49 -0.81 29.06
CA GLU A 105 -11.41 -1.58 29.89
C GLU A 105 -11.08 -3.07 29.74
N ILE A 106 -10.43 -3.65 30.76
CA ILE A 106 -10.00 -5.05 30.75
C ILE A 106 -10.75 -5.82 31.82
N TYR A 107 -11.55 -6.79 31.38
CA TYR A 107 -12.31 -7.69 32.25
C TYR A 107 -11.67 -9.08 32.19
N SER A 108 -11.00 -9.49 33.27
CA SER A 108 -10.49 -10.86 33.42
C SER A 108 -10.76 -11.52 34.76
N LEU A 109 -11.03 -12.84 34.72
CA LEU A 109 -11.31 -13.65 35.91
C LEU A 109 -10.02 -14.09 36.62
N ALA A 110 -8.97 -14.37 35.86
CA ALA A 110 -7.62 -14.55 36.38
C ALA A 110 -6.92 -13.19 36.47
N LYS A 111 -6.20 -12.92 37.58
CA LYS A 111 -5.31 -11.76 37.66
C LYS A 111 -4.31 -11.87 36.50
N PRO A 112 -4.20 -10.84 35.63
CA PRO A 112 -3.26 -10.88 34.52
C PRO A 112 -1.85 -11.05 35.07
N THR A 113 -1.09 -12.00 34.52
CA THR A 113 0.30 -12.29 34.90
C THR A 113 1.28 -11.30 34.26
N ASP A 114 0.82 -10.10 33.92
CA ASP A 114 1.30 -9.36 32.76
C ASP A 114 2.50 -8.44 32.96
N THR A 115 3.38 -8.48 31.95
CA THR A 115 4.44 -7.49 31.70
C THR A 115 3.97 -6.35 30.79
N CYS A 116 2.67 -6.27 30.50
CA CYS A 116 2.08 -5.26 29.64
C CYS A 116 2.28 -3.85 30.22
N ASN A 117 2.71 -2.91 29.36
CA ASN A 117 2.79 -1.49 29.71
C ASN A 117 1.56 -0.77 29.15
N PHE A 118 0.69 -0.27 30.02
CA PHE A 118 -0.51 0.48 29.64
C PHE A 118 -0.19 1.97 29.48
N ILE A 119 -0.57 2.53 28.34
CA ILE A 119 -0.48 3.96 28.04
C ILE A 119 -1.90 4.45 27.74
N ASP A 120 -2.38 5.36 28.59
CA ASP A 120 -3.64 6.05 28.39
C ASP A 120 -3.40 7.48 27.93
N ASN A 121 -4.33 8.03 27.14
CA ASN A 121 -4.20 9.32 26.46
C ASN A 121 -3.04 9.33 25.45
N GLY A 122 -2.90 8.24 24.70
CA GLY A 122 -2.01 8.16 23.53
C GLY A 122 -2.32 9.24 22.47
N SER A 123 -1.46 9.33 21.47
CA SER A 123 -1.68 10.25 20.33
C SER A 123 -2.55 9.61 19.27
N VAL A 124 -3.41 10.39 18.62
CA VAL A 124 -4.12 9.90 17.43
C VAL A 124 -3.12 9.70 16.29
N ILE A 125 -3.04 8.47 15.78
CA ILE A 125 -2.16 8.09 14.68
C ILE A 125 -3.01 7.88 13.43
N LYS A 126 -2.62 8.45 12.30
CA LYS A 126 -3.33 8.26 11.03
C LYS A 126 -2.86 6.98 10.33
N ILE A 127 -3.81 6.26 9.76
CA ILE A 127 -3.53 5.15 8.85
C ILE A 127 -3.14 5.74 7.47
N PRO A 128 -1.94 5.46 6.93
CA PRO A 128 -1.51 5.99 5.64
C PRO A 128 -2.14 5.20 4.49
N ASP A 129 -2.86 5.84 3.57
CA ASP A 129 -3.30 5.15 2.35
C ASP A 129 -2.07 4.75 1.52
N ILE A 130 -1.82 3.44 1.39
CA ILE A 130 -0.67 2.87 0.68
C ILE A 130 -1.08 2.13 -0.59
N SER A 131 -2.31 2.34 -1.08
CA SER A 131 -2.87 1.56 -2.18
C SER A 131 -2.03 1.65 -3.45
N ASN A 132 -1.54 2.84 -3.80
CA ASN A 132 -0.77 3.07 -5.03
C ASN A 132 0.65 2.52 -4.86
N GLU A 133 1.25 2.79 -3.71
CA GLU A 133 2.57 2.33 -3.32
C GLU A 133 2.63 0.79 -3.40
N MET A 134 1.60 0.10 -2.92
CA MET A 134 1.48 -1.36 -3.01
C MET A 134 1.48 -1.89 -4.46
N ILE A 135 0.80 -1.20 -5.37
CA ILE A 135 0.81 -1.55 -6.81
C ILE A 135 2.18 -1.25 -7.42
N ASP A 136 2.79 -0.13 -7.05
CA ASP A 136 4.08 0.30 -7.60
C ASP A 136 5.22 -0.64 -7.17
N ALA A 137 5.29 -1.05 -5.90
CA ALA A 137 6.33 -2.02 -5.51
C ALA A 137 6.07 -3.41 -6.08
N ALA A 138 4.82 -3.81 -6.23
CA ALA A 138 4.51 -5.06 -6.93
C ALA A 138 5.16 -5.09 -8.32
N PHE A 139 5.06 -3.98 -9.04
CA PHE A 139 5.73 -3.81 -10.32
C PHE A 139 7.25 -3.85 -10.20
N VAL A 140 7.84 -3.15 -9.23
CA VAL A 140 9.29 -3.14 -8.97
C VAL A 140 9.85 -4.52 -8.66
N TYR A 141 9.13 -5.33 -7.88
CA TYR A 141 9.53 -6.70 -7.51
C TYR A 141 9.16 -7.75 -8.58
N GLY A 142 8.67 -7.32 -9.74
CA GLY A 142 8.32 -8.22 -10.85
C GLY A 142 7.12 -9.12 -10.57
N LYS A 143 6.24 -8.72 -9.64
CA LYS A 143 5.01 -9.44 -9.33
C LYS A 143 3.97 -9.21 -10.43
N LYS A 144 3.22 -10.26 -10.76
CA LYS A 144 2.14 -10.20 -11.74
C LYS A 144 0.87 -9.68 -11.05
N VAL A 145 0.47 -8.46 -11.39
CA VAL A 145 -0.79 -7.88 -10.94
C VAL A 145 -1.92 -8.25 -11.90
N ILE A 146 -2.94 -8.93 -11.39
CA ILE A 146 -4.12 -9.38 -12.12
C ILE A 146 -5.27 -8.46 -11.72
N HIS A 147 -5.54 -7.45 -12.54
CA HIS A 147 -6.71 -6.59 -12.34
C HIS A 147 -7.99 -7.27 -12.80
N ILE A 148 -9.00 -7.22 -11.94
CA ILE A 148 -10.30 -7.85 -12.12
C ILE A 148 -11.36 -6.77 -11.99
N TYR A 149 -11.93 -6.37 -13.14
CA TYR A 149 -12.98 -5.36 -13.21
C TYR A 149 -14.35 -6.02 -13.43
N PRO A 150 -15.46 -5.41 -12.99
CA PRO A 150 -16.81 -5.93 -13.23
C PRO A 150 -17.11 -6.21 -14.72
N ASN A 151 -16.52 -5.40 -15.60
CA ASN A 151 -16.68 -5.53 -17.06
C ASN A 151 -15.61 -6.40 -17.72
N ASP A 152 -14.56 -6.80 -16.99
CA ASP A 152 -13.40 -7.57 -17.48
C ASP A 152 -12.87 -8.52 -16.38
N TYR A 153 -13.71 -9.47 -15.95
CA TYR A 153 -13.35 -10.49 -14.97
C TYR A 153 -13.21 -11.90 -15.57
N LYS A 154 -13.86 -12.13 -16.72
CA LYS A 154 -13.89 -13.45 -17.35
C LYS A 154 -12.46 -13.87 -17.70
N ASN A 155 -12.10 -15.11 -17.39
CA ASN A 155 -10.77 -15.68 -17.62
C ASN A 155 -9.61 -14.99 -16.88
N LYS A 156 -9.86 -14.15 -15.87
CA LYS A 156 -8.78 -13.59 -15.03
C LYS A 156 -8.24 -14.59 -14.01
N ILE A 157 -9.09 -15.51 -13.56
CA ILE A 157 -8.72 -16.68 -12.77
C ILE A 157 -8.97 -17.90 -13.64
N THR A 158 -7.90 -18.60 -14.03
CA THR A 158 -7.96 -19.76 -14.94
C THR A 158 -7.56 -21.06 -14.23
N GLN A 159 -7.57 -21.07 -12.90
CA GLN A 159 -7.25 -22.25 -12.11
C GLN A 159 -8.31 -23.34 -12.33
N PRO A 160 -7.90 -24.61 -12.42
CA PRO A 160 -8.82 -25.70 -12.72
C PRO A 160 -9.89 -25.85 -11.63
N ASN A 161 -11.15 -25.94 -12.06
CA ASN A 161 -12.33 -26.07 -11.19
C ASN A 161 -12.52 -24.92 -10.18
N ILE A 162 -12.01 -23.73 -10.51
CA ILE A 162 -12.32 -22.49 -9.82
C ILE A 162 -13.25 -21.66 -10.72
N ASP A 163 -14.37 -21.25 -10.16
CA ASP A 163 -15.35 -20.40 -10.83
C ASP A 163 -15.22 -18.96 -10.33
N LEU A 164 -15.11 -18.00 -11.25
CA LEU A 164 -15.19 -16.57 -10.97
C LEU A 164 -16.38 -15.98 -11.71
N TYR A 165 -17.31 -15.38 -10.98
CA TYR A 165 -18.41 -14.60 -11.54
C TYR A 165 -18.65 -13.30 -10.78
N PHE A 166 -19.28 -12.33 -11.43
CA PHE A 166 -19.72 -11.09 -10.83
C PHE A 166 -21.24 -11.14 -10.64
N ASP A 167 -21.71 -11.00 -9.41
CA ASP A 167 -23.12 -11.18 -9.06
C ASP A 167 -23.94 -9.88 -9.14
N ALA A 168 -25.26 -10.01 -8.99
CA ALA A 168 -26.18 -8.88 -9.02
C ALA A 168 -26.01 -7.90 -7.84
N ASN A 169 -25.31 -8.32 -6.77
CA ASN A 169 -24.99 -7.49 -5.60
C ASN A 169 -23.66 -6.74 -5.78
N SER A 170 -23.18 -6.63 -7.02
CA SER A 170 -21.91 -5.97 -7.35
C SER A 170 -20.70 -6.59 -6.64
N SER A 171 -20.71 -7.92 -6.44
CA SER A 171 -19.65 -8.65 -5.77
C SER A 171 -19.04 -9.71 -6.68
N PHE A 172 -17.71 -9.80 -6.70
CA PHE A 172 -17.00 -10.94 -7.26
C PHE A 172 -17.20 -12.15 -6.34
N LYS A 173 -17.52 -13.27 -6.95
CA LYS A 173 -17.72 -14.55 -6.28
C LYS A 173 -16.69 -15.53 -6.81
N ILE A 174 -15.84 -16.00 -5.90
CA ILE A 174 -14.86 -17.04 -6.18
C ILE A 174 -15.35 -18.32 -5.51
N GLY A 175 -15.52 -19.38 -6.29
CA GLY A 175 -15.98 -20.67 -5.82
C GLY A 175 -15.49 -21.79 -6.73
N GLY A 176 -16.30 -22.83 -6.89
CA GLY A 176 -15.95 -24.04 -7.63
C GLY A 176 -15.70 -25.21 -6.69
N SER A 177 -15.21 -26.33 -7.23
CA SER A 177 -14.99 -27.56 -6.46
C SER A 177 -13.60 -27.66 -5.83
N GLN A 178 -12.71 -26.70 -6.13
CA GLN A 178 -11.36 -26.60 -5.57
C GLN A 178 -11.21 -25.32 -4.72
N VAL A 179 -10.12 -25.26 -3.95
CA VAL A 179 -9.75 -24.09 -3.15
C VAL A 179 -9.00 -23.09 -4.03
N PHE A 180 -9.39 -21.82 -3.98
CA PHE A 180 -8.70 -20.76 -4.71
C PHE A 180 -7.28 -20.60 -4.17
N THR A 181 -6.27 -20.72 -5.02
CA THR A 181 -4.86 -20.66 -4.61
C THR A 181 -4.23 -19.34 -5.06
N VAL A 182 -3.53 -18.65 -4.16
CA VAL A 182 -2.79 -17.43 -4.46
C VAL A 182 -1.30 -17.71 -4.29
N ASP A 183 -0.55 -17.61 -5.39
CA ASP A 183 0.89 -17.88 -5.41
C ASP A 183 1.72 -16.63 -5.06
N ASN A 184 3.00 -16.83 -4.75
CA ASN A 184 3.91 -15.80 -4.28
C ASN A 184 4.12 -14.67 -5.31
N ASP A 185 3.95 -14.97 -6.60
CA ASP A 185 4.20 -14.03 -7.70
C ASP A 185 2.92 -13.36 -8.22
N GLU A 186 1.76 -13.66 -7.64
CA GLU A 186 0.48 -13.14 -8.11
C GLU A 186 -0.17 -12.20 -7.08
N ILE A 187 -0.70 -11.11 -7.61
CA ILE A 187 -1.50 -10.14 -6.87
C ILE A 187 -2.86 -10.07 -7.57
N TYR A 188 -3.90 -10.52 -6.88
CA TYR A 188 -5.26 -10.40 -7.38
C TYR A 188 -5.87 -9.10 -6.90
N PHE A 189 -6.13 -8.17 -7.84
CA PHE A 189 -6.71 -6.86 -7.56
C PHE A 189 -8.15 -6.81 -8.06
N PHE A 190 -9.10 -6.85 -7.12
CA PHE A 190 -10.53 -6.76 -7.38
C PHE A 190 -11.03 -5.32 -7.28
N HIS A 191 -11.58 -4.79 -8.36
CA HIS A 191 -12.23 -3.47 -8.38
C HIS A 191 -13.69 -3.58 -7.95
N GLY A 192 -13.90 -3.96 -6.69
CA GLY A 192 -15.22 -4.16 -6.08
C GLY A 192 -15.15 -5.02 -4.81
N ASN A 193 -16.31 -5.49 -4.36
CA ASN A 193 -16.40 -6.45 -3.26
C ASN A 193 -16.02 -7.85 -3.74
N VAL A 194 -15.39 -8.66 -2.90
CA VAL A 194 -15.02 -10.05 -3.21
C VAL A 194 -15.47 -10.99 -2.10
N ILE A 195 -16.05 -12.12 -2.51
CA ILE A 195 -16.54 -13.15 -1.62
C ILE A 195 -15.97 -14.49 -2.08
N ILE A 196 -15.08 -15.06 -1.27
CA ILE A 196 -14.43 -16.35 -1.52
C ILE A 196 -15.20 -17.43 -0.76
N SER A 197 -15.89 -18.29 -1.51
CA SER A 197 -16.94 -19.17 -0.98
C SER A 197 -16.49 -20.61 -0.70
N ASN A 198 -15.27 -21.00 -1.06
CA ASN A 198 -14.75 -22.36 -0.83
C ASN A 198 -13.30 -22.32 -0.29
N GLY A 199 -13.04 -21.35 0.58
CA GLY A 199 -11.73 -21.09 1.15
C GLY A 199 -10.70 -20.55 0.17
N VAL A 200 -9.56 -20.15 0.73
CA VAL A 200 -8.39 -19.68 -0.01
C VAL A 200 -7.12 -20.32 0.56
N LYS A 201 -6.16 -20.61 -0.30
CA LYS A 201 -4.83 -21.09 0.07
C LYS A 201 -3.76 -20.13 -0.45
N PHE A 202 -2.84 -19.73 0.41
CA PHE A 202 -1.70 -18.90 0.06
C PHE A 202 -0.42 -19.73 0.00
N LEU A 203 0.28 -19.67 -1.13
CA LEU A 203 1.61 -20.26 -1.33
C LEU A 203 2.65 -19.15 -1.34
N GLY A 204 3.74 -19.30 -0.59
CA GLY A 204 4.72 -18.22 -0.44
C GLY A 204 4.06 -16.93 0.05
N ASN A 205 4.41 -15.77 -0.52
CA ASN A 205 3.84 -14.46 -0.14
C ASN A 205 2.71 -14.04 -1.11
N GLY A 206 1.53 -14.66 -0.99
CA GLY A 206 0.40 -14.37 -1.87
C GLY A 206 -0.41 -13.15 -1.41
N ASN A 207 -1.01 -12.40 -2.34
CA ASN A 207 -1.68 -11.15 -2.01
C ASN A 207 -3.06 -11.00 -2.69
N ILE A 208 -4.03 -10.48 -1.93
CA ILE A 208 -5.37 -10.14 -2.41
C ILE A 208 -5.67 -8.68 -2.05
N PHE A 209 -6.10 -7.92 -3.05
CA PHE A 209 -6.48 -6.54 -2.93
C PHE A 209 -7.91 -6.36 -3.41
N ALA A 210 -8.69 -5.56 -2.69
CA ALA A 210 -10.01 -5.16 -3.13
C ALA A 210 -10.26 -3.69 -2.83
N THR A 211 -11.02 -3.02 -3.70
CA THR A 211 -11.48 -1.66 -3.41
C THR A 211 -12.66 -1.64 -2.44
N GLY A 212 -13.36 -2.77 -2.27
CA GLY A 212 -14.49 -2.95 -1.38
C GLY A 212 -14.26 -4.08 -0.36
N ASP A 213 -15.34 -4.68 0.11
CA ASP A 213 -15.30 -5.73 1.14
C ASP A 213 -14.57 -6.99 0.62
N ILE A 214 -13.85 -7.66 1.52
CA ILE A 214 -13.25 -8.98 1.32
C ILE A 214 -13.85 -9.94 2.34
N ASP A 215 -14.61 -10.92 1.88
CA ASP A 215 -15.24 -11.94 2.72
C ASP A 215 -14.70 -13.31 2.35
N ILE A 216 -13.96 -13.93 3.28
CA ILE A 216 -13.31 -15.22 3.09
C ILE A 216 -14.03 -16.26 3.94
N ARG A 217 -14.69 -17.22 3.28
CA ARG A 217 -15.52 -18.23 3.92
C ARG A 217 -14.94 -19.62 3.74
N TYR A 218 -15.14 -20.46 4.76
CA TYR A 218 -14.85 -21.90 4.73
C TYR A 218 -13.36 -22.26 4.57
N GLY A 219 -12.44 -21.34 4.89
CA GLY A 219 -11.02 -21.66 5.04
C GLY A 219 -10.08 -20.53 4.64
N PHE A 220 -9.03 -20.36 5.44
CA PHE A 220 -7.91 -19.48 5.14
C PHE A 220 -6.63 -20.26 5.46
N ASP A 221 -5.99 -20.82 4.43
CA ASP A 221 -4.81 -21.67 4.57
C ASP A 221 -3.51 -20.90 4.26
N THR A 222 -2.72 -20.65 5.30
CA THR A 222 -1.35 -20.10 5.22
C THR A 222 -0.30 -21.10 5.69
N SER A 223 -0.59 -22.40 5.65
CA SER A 223 0.36 -23.45 6.05
C SER A 223 1.64 -23.45 5.20
N SER A 224 1.51 -23.00 3.95
CA SER A 224 2.58 -22.99 2.94
C SER A 224 3.05 -21.58 2.57
N GLY A 225 2.68 -20.56 3.36
CA GLY A 225 2.89 -19.18 2.96
C GLY A 225 2.51 -18.15 4.01
N TYR A 226 2.45 -16.92 3.54
CA TYR A 226 2.09 -15.70 4.23
C TYR A 226 1.13 -14.92 3.34
N ALA A 227 0.03 -14.43 3.89
CA ALA A 227 -0.96 -13.68 3.11
C ALA A 227 -0.85 -12.18 3.36
N SER A 228 -1.02 -11.37 2.32
CA SER A 228 -1.36 -9.94 2.50
C SER A 228 -2.74 -9.70 1.93
N VAL A 229 -3.66 -9.21 2.76
CA VAL A 229 -5.04 -8.93 2.37
C VAL A 229 -5.33 -7.47 2.63
N TYR A 230 -5.72 -6.75 1.57
CA TYR A 230 -5.87 -5.30 1.58
C TYR A 230 -7.23 -4.88 1.06
N SER A 231 -7.97 -4.11 1.86
CA SER A 231 -9.19 -3.42 1.45
C SER A 231 -9.03 -1.89 1.60
N SER A 232 -9.17 -1.15 0.49
CA SER A 232 -9.00 0.30 0.51
C SER A 232 -10.20 1.05 1.12
N ASN A 233 -11.41 0.48 1.02
CA ASN A 233 -12.65 1.17 1.39
C ASN A 233 -13.74 0.23 1.96
N GLY A 234 -13.38 -1.01 2.29
CA GLY A 234 -14.30 -2.00 2.83
C GLY A 234 -13.71 -2.78 4.00
N ASN A 235 -14.47 -3.76 4.43
CA ASN A 235 -14.14 -4.64 5.55
C ASN A 235 -13.34 -5.86 5.06
N ILE A 236 -12.57 -6.46 5.96
CA ILE A 236 -12.00 -7.79 5.77
C ILE A 236 -12.66 -8.72 6.79
N ILE A 237 -13.40 -9.70 6.31
CA ILE A 237 -14.19 -10.62 7.10
C ILE A 237 -13.64 -12.03 6.88
N CYS A 238 -13.29 -12.70 7.97
CA CYS A 238 -12.97 -14.11 7.94
C CYS A 238 -13.65 -14.83 9.11
N ASP A 239 -14.68 -15.59 8.78
CA ASP A 239 -15.47 -16.35 9.74
C ASP A 239 -15.04 -17.83 9.74
N TYR A 240 -15.23 -18.51 10.87
CA TYR A 240 -14.92 -19.93 11.09
C TYR A 240 -13.41 -20.27 11.15
N LEU A 241 -12.60 -19.38 11.72
CA LEU A 241 -11.16 -19.65 11.92
C LEU A 241 -10.93 -20.72 13.01
N THR A 242 -10.07 -21.70 12.69
CA THR A 242 -9.66 -22.77 13.62
C THR A 242 -8.16 -23.11 13.56
N ASN A 243 -7.38 -22.40 12.75
CA ASN A 243 -6.00 -22.75 12.44
C ASN A 243 -5.06 -21.57 12.63
N LYS A 244 -3.75 -21.88 12.62
CA LYS A 244 -2.70 -20.86 12.56
C LYS A 244 -2.80 -20.06 11.26
N LEU A 245 -2.77 -18.74 11.39
CA LEU A 245 -2.90 -17.78 10.30
C LEU A 245 -1.68 -16.86 10.29
N ASN A 246 -0.91 -16.90 9.20
CA ASN A 246 0.22 -16.01 8.98
C ASN A 246 -0.18 -14.98 7.92
N ALA A 247 -0.60 -13.78 8.35
CA ALA A 247 -1.13 -12.80 7.41
C ALA A 247 -0.98 -11.36 7.89
N ASN A 248 -0.99 -10.43 6.94
CA ASN A 248 -1.21 -9.01 7.18
C ASN A 248 -2.58 -8.61 6.66
N PHE A 249 -3.40 -8.03 7.53
CA PHE A 249 -4.71 -7.48 7.17
C PHE A 249 -4.69 -5.98 7.25
N TYR A 250 -5.14 -5.34 6.19
CA TYR A 250 -5.14 -3.90 6.05
C TYR A 250 -6.50 -3.42 5.54
N ALA A 251 -7.26 -2.70 6.37
CA ALA A 251 -8.57 -2.18 6.01
C ALA A 251 -8.67 -0.68 6.36
N LEU A 252 -8.22 0.18 5.43
CA LEU A 252 -8.00 1.62 5.66
C LEU A 252 -9.18 2.34 6.31
N LYS A 253 -10.41 1.97 5.91
CA LYS A 253 -11.67 2.61 6.32
C LYS A 253 -12.72 1.61 6.82
N GLY A 254 -12.31 0.37 7.05
CA GLY A 254 -13.23 -0.72 7.35
C GLY A 254 -12.85 -1.50 8.59
N ASP A 255 -13.68 -2.47 8.90
CA ASP A 255 -13.49 -3.42 9.99
C ASP A 255 -12.64 -4.61 9.53
N VAL A 256 -11.70 -5.04 10.37
CA VAL A 256 -11.17 -6.40 10.29
C VAL A 256 -11.91 -7.25 11.32
N ARG A 257 -12.76 -8.15 10.82
CA ARG A 257 -13.60 -9.02 11.64
C ARG A 257 -13.17 -10.47 11.52
N LEU A 258 -12.67 -11.03 12.62
CA LEU A 258 -12.25 -12.42 12.70
C LEU A 258 -13.09 -13.15 13.75
N ILE A 259 -13.87 -14.13 13.30
CA ILE A 259 -14.75 -14.93 14.17
C ILE A 259 -14.40 -16.40 14.02
N GLY A 260 -14.29 -17.12 15.14
CA GLY A 260 -13.91 -18.53 15.10
C GLY A 260 -13.87 -19.18 16.47
N ASN A 261 -13.34 -20.41 16.51
CA ASN A 261 -13.08 -21.08 17.78
C ASN A 261 -11.68 -20.72 18.31
N GLU A 262 -10.67 -20.81 17.46
CA GLU A 262 -9.27 -20.53 17.81
C GLU A 262 -8.62 -19.68 16.71
N LEU A 263 -8.02 -18.57 17.13
CA LEU A 263 -7.22 -17.68 16.30
C LEU A 263 -5.77 -17.73 16.81
N ASP A 264 -4.87 -18.38 16.08
CA ASP A 264 -3.41 -18.25 16.29
C ASP A 264 -2.84 -17.44 15.13
N PHE A 265 -2.85 -16.12 15.29
CA PHE A 265 -2.47 -15.16 14.26
C PHE A 265 -1.02 -14.70 14.42
N THR A 266 -0.26 -14.71 13.33
CA THR A 266 1.10 -14.15 13.26
C THR A 266 1.18 -13.13 12.13
N GLY A 267 1.29 -11.85 12.48
CA GLY A 267 1.33 -10.75 11.51
C GLY A 267 0.73 -9.47 12.03
N TYR A 268 0.36 -8.55 11.15
CA TYR A 268 -0.20 -7.24 11.49
C TYR A 268 -1.68 -7.14 11.10
N ILE A 269 -2.49 -6.52 11.96
CA ILE A 269 -3.85 -6.09 11.63
C ILE A 269 -3.92 -4.57 11.80
N ILE A 270 -4.09 -3.85 10.68
CA ILE A 270 -4.20 -2.40 10.64
C ILE A 270 -5.54 -2.06 9.99
N ALA A 271 -6.45 -1.45 10.73
CA ALA A 271 -7.80 -1.19 10.24
C ALA A 271 -8.43 0.03 10.90
N ASP A 272 -9.51 0.57 10.35
CA ASP A 272 -10.31 1.58 11.05
C ASP A 272 -10.91 0.98 12.33
N THR A 273 -11.53 -0.20 12.23
CA THR A 273 -11.96 -0.96 13.42
C THR A 273 -11.46 -2.39 13.37
N ILE A 274 -11.32 -3.01 14.54
CA ILE A 274 -10.94 -4.41 14.67
C ILE A 274 -11.87 -5.07 15.66
N SER A 275 -12.46 -6.19 15.23
CA SER A 275 -13.39 -7.01 16.02
C SER A 275 -12.94 -8.47 16.02
N LEU A 276 -12.30 -8.91 17.10
CA LEU A 276 -11.85 -10.29 17.27
C LEU A 276 -12.73 -11.03 18.28
N ASN A 277 -13.46 -12.04 17.81
CA ASN A 277 -14.38 -12.83 18.64
C ASN A 277 -14.13 -14.33 18.45
N CYS A 278 -13.21 -14.86 19.25
CA CYS A 278 -12.86 -16.27 19.25
C CYS A 278 -12.73 -16.79 20.69
N ASN A 279 -13.00 -18.08 20.95
CA ASN A 279 -12.81 -18.64 22.29
C ASN A 279 -11.35 -18.54 22.75
N ARG A 280 -10.39 -18.77 21.84
CA ARG A 280 -8.96 -18.57 22.10
C ARG A 280 -8.38 -17.63 21.05
N ILE A 281 -7.78 -16.53 21.51
CA ILE A 281 -7.11 -15.53 20.68
C ILE A 281 -5.64 -15.52 21.07
N LYS A 282 -4.76 -15.76 20.11
CA LYS A 282 -3.32 -15.63 20.23
C LYS A 282 -2.82 -14.78 19.07
N ILE A 283 -2.29 -13.61 19.38
CA ILE A 283 -1.70 -12.68 18.41
C ILE A 283 -0.21 -12.60 18.66
N THR A 284 0.59 -12.84 17.62
CA THR A 284 2.04 -12.87 17.71
C THR A 284 2.64 -11.92 16.67
N ALA A 285 3.43 -10.96 17.12
CA ALA A 285 4.27 -10.16 16.25
C ALA A 285 5.25 -11.08 15.50
N PRO A 286 5.40 -10.93 14.17
CA PRO A 286 6.29 -11.78 13.39
C PRO A 286 7.75 -11.61 13.83
N THR A 287 8.47 -12.72 14.00
CA THR A 287 9.88 -12.75 14.43
C THR A 287 10.86 -12.43 13.30
N ASP A 288 10.44 -12.62 12.05
CA ASP A 288 11.21 -12.31 10.86
C ASP A 288 10.79 -10.92 10.37
N ASN A 289 11.73 -10.05 9.97
CA ASN A 289 11.43 -8.75 9.32
C ASN A 289 10.74 -8.90 7.93
N LYS A 290 10.40 -10.11 7.49
CA LYS A 290 9.78 -10.38 6.17
C LYS A 290 8.42 -9.67 5.91
N PRO A 291 7.52 -9.46 6.90
CA PRO A 291 6.33 -8.66 6.70
C PRO A 291 6.60 -7.16 6.83
N LYS A 292 7.81 -6.74 7.26
CA LYS A 292 8.27 -5.36 7.10
C LYS A 292 8.59 -5.08 5.63
N ASP A 293 9.27 -5.95 4.88
CA ASP A 293 9.76 -5.61 3.53
C ASP A 293 8.71 -5.07 2.54
N ILE A 294 7.46 -5.54 2.61
CA ILE A 294 6.36 -4.98 1.81
C ILE A 294 5.91 -3.63 2.42
N PHE A 295 5.62 -3.53 3.72
CA PHE A 295 5.05 -2.31 4.32
C PHE A 295 6.07 -1.20 4.68
N THR A 296 7.31 -1.53 5.01
CA THR A 296 8.40 -0.56 5.26
C THR A 296 8.98 0.03 3.98
N THR A 297 8.68 -0.52 2.80
CA THR A 297 8.95 0.15 1.52
C THR A 297 7.83 1.12 1.12
N PHE A 298 6.70 1.15 1.83
CA PHE A 298 5.54 2.02 1.56
C PHE A 298 5.39 3.22 2.49
N TYR A 299 6.18 3.30 3.55
CA TYR A 299 6.27 4.51 4.36
C TYR A 299 7.50 5.31 3.96
N ILE A 300 7.37 6.08 2.88
CA ILE A 300 8.24 7.22 2.65
C ILE A 300 7.65 8.37 3.48
N PRO A 301 8.34 8.89 4.51
CA PRO A 301 7.86 10.07 5.20
C PRO A 301 7.67 11.20 4.18
N SER A 302 6.56 11.92 4.32
CA SER A 302 6.20 13.11 3.55
C SER A 302 7.42 14.02 3.36
N PRO A 303 7.70 14.52 2.13
CA PRO A 303 8.90 15.30 1.88
C PRO A 303 8.88 16.58 2.69
N THR A 304 9.74 16.66 3.71
CA THR A 304 10.10 17.91 4.38
C THR A 304 10.87 18.78 3.36
N PRO A 305 10.55 20.07 3.21
CA PRO A 305 11.12 20.89 2.14
C PRO A 305 12.62 21.11 2.39
N THR A 306 13.46 20.41 1.63
CA THR A 306 14.90 20.71 1.57
C THR A 306 15.08 21.99 0.75
N PRO A 307 15.86 22.98 1.22
CA PRO A 307 16.05 24.22 0.50
C PRO A 307 16.75 23.93 -0.83
N MET A 308 16.08 24.33 -1.92
CA MET A 308 16.56 24.18 -3.29
C MET A 308 17.85 25.01 -3.44
N SER A 309 18.96 24.33 -3.74
CA SER A 309 20.07 24.98 -4.43
C SER A 309 19.54 25.50 -5.76
N THR A 310 19.87 26.73 -6.10
CA THR A 310 19.29 27.57 -7.17
C THR A 310 19.27 26.87 -8.53
N SER A 311 18.22 26.09 -8.79
CA SER A 311 17.88 25.57 -10.12
C SER A 311 17.17 26.69 -10.88
N LYS A 312 17.48 26.84 -12.18
CA LYS A 312 16.66 27.67 -13.06
C LYS A 312 15.21 27.21 -12.95
N ILE A 313 14.30 28.19 -12.90
CA ILE A 313 12.89 27.97 -12.62
C ILE A 313 12.27 27.14 -13.75
N ALA A 314 11.47 26.13 -13.39
CA ALA A 314 10.78 25.20 -14.29
C ALA A 314 9.73 25.84 -15.21
N ASP A 315 9.36 27.10 -14.94
CA ASP A 315 8.51 27.94 -15.79
C ASP A 315 9.36 28.52 -16.92
N VAL A 316 9.39 27.79 -18.04
CA VAL A 316 10.24 28.08 -19.20
C VAL A 316 9.71 29.28 -19.99
N ASN A 317 8.41 29.58 -19.85
CA ASN A 317 7.71 30.59 -20.63
C ASN A 317 7.41 31.88 -19.84
N ALA A 318 7.67 31.87 -18.54
CA ALA A 318 7.49 32.96 -17.58
C ALA A 318 6.03 33.43 -17.39
N ASP A 319 5.05 32.54 -17.57
CA ASP A 319 3.61 32.81 -17.32
C ASP A 319 3.19 32.59 -15.86
N LYS A 320 4.14 32.26 -14.98
CA LYS A 320 3.97 31.93 -13.55
C LYS A 320 3.22 30.63 -13.28
N VAL A 321 2.99 29.78 -14.29
CA VAL A 321 2.27 28.50 -14.13
C VAL A 321 3.01 27.37 -14.83
N VAL A 322 3.59 26.45 -14.05
CA VAL A 322 4.32 25.31 -14.63
C VAL A 322 3.33 24.26 -15.15
N ASN A 323 3.19 24.15 -16.47
CA ASN A 323 2.23 23.26 -17.11
C ASN A 323 2.75 22.67 -18.44
N MET A 324 1.86 22.09 -19.24
CA MET A 324 2.24 21.45 -20.51
C MET A 324 2.80 22.45 -21.54
N SER A 325 2.50 23.74 -21.41
CA SER A 325 3.04 24.81 -22.26
C SER A 325 4.56 24.90 -22.15
N ASP A 326 5.12 24.73 -20.94
CA ASP A 326 6.57 24.72 -20.70
C ASP A 326 7.24 23.51 -21.36
N VAL A 327 6.60 22.34 -21.25
CA VAL A 327 7.06 21.10 -21.88
C VAL A 327 7.04 21.22 -23.41
N ILE A 328 6.01 21.86 -23.98
CA ILE A 328 5.89 22.06 -25.43
C ILE A 328 6.99 23.00 -25.96
N ILE A 329 7.39 24.01 -25.20
CA ILE A 329 8.49 24.91 -25.60
C ILE A 329 9.82 24.15 -25.62
N MET A 330 10.07 23.32 -24.62
CA MET A 330 11.25 22.46 -24.56
C MET A 330 11.34 21.48 -25.74
N ALA A 331 10.20 21.00 -26.24
CA ALA A 331 10.17 20.10 -27.39
C ALA A 331 10.78 20.72 -28.67
N SER A 332 10.81 22.06 -28.77
CA SER A 332 11.40 22.76 -29.93
C SER A 332 12.92 22.70 -29.99
N VAL A 333 13.59 22.45 -28.85
CA VAL A 333 15.05 22.42 -28.68
C VAL A 333 15.57 21.06 -28.17
N PHE A 334 14.69 20.07 -28.07
CA PHE A 334 14.98 18.78 -27.47
C PHE A 334 16.10 18.03 -28.20
N ASN A 335 16.98 17.38 -27.42
CA ASN A 335 18.17 16.66 -27.88
C ASN A 335 19.24 17.56 -28.54
N SER A 336 19.30 18.83 -28.12
CA SER A 336 20.40 19.74 -28.49
C SER A 336 21.44 19.82 -27.38
N SER A 337 22.67 20.13 -27.74
CA SER A 337 23.83 20.17 -26.85
C SER A 337 24.60 21.48 -27.03
N LYS A 338 25.39 21.86 -26.02
CA LYS A 338 26.16 23.10 -26.03
C LYS A 338 27.10 23.16 -27.24
N GLY A 339 26.81 24.05 -28.18
CA GLY A 339 27.50 24.17 -29.47
C GLY A 339 26.59 23.97 -30.68
N ASP A 340 25.40 23.37 -30.48
CA ASP A 340 24.39 23.27 -31.52
C ASP A 340 23.69 24.62 -31.77
N GLY A 341 23.39 24.93 -33.04
CA GLY A 341 22.74 26.19 -33.41
C GLY A 341 21.30 26.35 -32.89
N VAL A 342 20.70 25.27 -32.36
CA VAL A 342 19.36 25.25 -31.76
C VAL A 342 19.39 25.11 -30.24
N TYR A 343 20.57 24.99 -29.63
CA TYR A 343 20.71 24.90 -28.17
C TYR A 343 20.52 26.27 -27.52
N ILE A 344 19.70 26.31 -26.46
CA ILE A 344 19.39 27.52 -25.72
C ILE A 344 19.74 27.29 -24.24
N GLU A 345 20.79 27.96 -23.76
CA GLU A 345 21.32 27.75 -22.40
C GLU A 345 20.30 28.01 -21.27
N SER A 346 19.26 28.82 -21.50
CA SER A 346 18.18 29.02 -20.52
C SER A 346 17.25 27.80 -20.37
N TYR A 347 17.24 26.89 -21.34
CA TYR A 347 16.39 25.70 -21.38
C TYR A 347 17.13 24.44 -20.87
N ASP A 348 18.44 24.54 -20.66
CA ASP A 348 19.23 23.57 -19.90
C ASP A 348 19.07 23.86 -18.39
N LEU A 349 18.00 23.30 -17.83
CA LEU A 349 17.48 23.58 -16.49
C LEU A 349 18.36 22.97 -15.40
N ASN A 350 19.03 21.85 -15.70
CA ASN A 350 19.99 21.22 -14.79
C ASN A 350 21.45 21.67 -15.06
N SER A 351 21.69 22.44 -16.13
CA SER A 351 23.01 22.96 -16.54
C SER A 351 24.04 21.85 -16.82
N ASP A 352 23.60 20.73 -17.38
CA ASP A 352 24.46 19.59 -17.72
C ASP A 352 25.09 19.69 -19.13
N GLY A 353 24.74 20.71 -19.89
CA GLY A 353 25.25 20.98 -21.23
C GLY A 353 24.43 20.36 -22.36
N ALA A 354 23.31 19.70 -22.06
CA ALA A 354 22.43 19.09 -23.05
C ALA A 354 20.94 19.22 -22.68
N ILE A 355 20.13 19.75 -23.60
CA ILE A 355 18.68 19.87 -23.40
C ILE A 355 18.02 18.54 -23.74
N ASN A 356 17.63 17.79 -22.71
CA ASN A 356 17.14 16.43 -22.87
C ASN A 356 16.04 16.09 -21.83
N MET A 357 15.77 14.81 -21.63
CA MET A 357 14.73 14.36 -20.71
C MET A 357 15.02 14.75 -19.25
N ASN A 358 16.28 14.97 -18.88
CA ASN A 358 16.67 15.44 -17.55
C ASN A 358 16.09 16.83 -17.25
N ASP A 359 16.04 17.73 -18.22
CA ASP A 359 15.43 19.06 -18.06
C ASP A 359 13.91 18.96 -17.98
N ILE A 360 13.30 18.07 -18.77
CA ILE A 360 11.86 17.80 -18.69
C ILE A 360 11.47 17.26 -17.30
N ILE A 361 12.34 16.48 -16.66
CA ILE A 361 12.12 16.01 -15.29
C ILE A 361 12.12 17.16 -14.28
N VAL A 362 12.90 18.23 -14.50
CA VAL A 362 12.87 19.45 -13.65
C VAL A 362 11.49 20.13 -13.75
N ILE A 363 10.89 20.15 -14.94
CA ILE A 363 9.52 20.66 -15.15
C ILE A 363 8.49 19.74 -14.47
N ALA A 364 8.61 18.42 -14.67
CA ALA A 364 7.67 17.45 -14.12
C ALA A 364 7.59 17.50 -12.58
N LYS A 365 8.73 17.75 -11.91
CA LYS A 365 8.79 17.94 -10.44
C LYS A 365 7.93 19.10 -9.94
N ASN A 366 7.72 20.11 -10.77
CA ASN A 366 6.98 21.32 -10.42
C ASN A 366 5.64 21.42 -11.18
N PHE A 367 5.18 20.33 -11.80
CA PHE A 367 4.02 20.36 -12.68
C PHE A 367 2.74 20.75 -11.92
N ASN A 368 1.90 21.58 -12.54
CA ASN A 368 0.66 22.11 -11.98
C ASN A 368 0.87 23.01 -10.73
N THR A 369 2.00 23.72 -10.66
CA THR A 369 2.28 24.69 -9.61
C THR A 369 2.16 26.14 -10.12
N ILE A 370 1.82 27.06 -9.22
CA ILE A 370 1.79 28.51 -9.46
C ILE A 370 2.97 29.12 -8.72
N ILE A 371 3.73 29.96 -9.41
CA ILE A 371 4.87 30.68 -8.83
C ILE A 371 4.37 32.03 -8.30
N SER A 372 4.28 32.14 -6.97
CA SER A 372 4.01 33.41 -6.28
C SER A 372 5.31 34.16 -6.01
N ASP A 373 5.27 35.50 -6.11
CA ASP A 373 6.43 36.39 -5.91
C ASP A 373 7.04 36.30 -4.50
#